data_AF-A0A7X6SPJ8-F1
#
_entry.id   AF-A0A7X6SPJ8-F1
#
_cell.length_a   1.000
_cell.length_b   1.000
_cell.length_c   1.000
_cell.angle_alpha   90.00
_cell.angle_beta   90.00
_cell.angle_gamma   90.00
#
_symmetry.space_group_name_H-M   'P 1'
#
loop_
_entity.id
_entity.type
_entity.pdbx_description
1 polymer ?
#
loop_
_entity_poly.entity_id
_entity_poly.type
_entity_poly.pdbx_seq_one_letter_code
_entity_poly.pdbx_strand_id
1 'polypeptide(L)' 'MQKEGLNDKDIIALVDCNNFYVSCERVFNPSLEGKPVAVLSNNDGCIVSRSNELKALKIPMGAP' A
#
# COMPACT_ATOMS: atom_id res chain seq x y z
N MET A 1 23.59 2.86 -37.15
CA MET A 1 22.33 2.93 -36.36
C MET A 1 22.71 2.69 -34.91
N GLN A 2 22.83 3.75 -34.11
CA GLN A 2 23.08 3.60 -32.67
C GLN A 2 21.78 3.10 -32.03
N LYS A 3 21.86 2.02 -31.24
CA LYS A 3 20.71 1.53 -30.47
C LYS A 3 20.51 2.53 -29.32
N GLU A 4 19.47 3.35 -29.41
CA GLU A 4 19.03 4.17 -28.29
C GLU A 4 18.45 3.25 -27.21
N GLY A 5 19.19 3.06 -26.13
CA GLY A 5 18.79 2.29 -24.96
C GLY A 5 19.50 2.83 -23.73
N LEU A 6 18.85 2.76 -22.57
CA LEU A 6 19.44 3.12 -21.28
C LEU A 6 20.62 2.17 -20.98
N ASN A 7 21.72 2.68 -20.42
CA ASN A 7 22.82 1.81 -19.97
C ASN A 7 22.37 1.01 -18.75
N ASP A 8 22.92 -0.19 -18.56
CA ASP A 8 22.62 -1.06 -17.40
C ASP A 8 22.83 -0.37 -16.04
N LYS A 9 23.76 0.60 -15.97
CA LYS A 9 24.02 1.40 -14.76
C LYS A 9 22.96 2.46 -14.47
N ASP A 10 22.11 2.78 -15.44
CA ASP A 10 21.05 3.78 -15.36
C ASP A 10 19.66 3.13 -15.10
N ILE A 11 19.59 1.80 -15.06
CA ILE A 11 18.34 1.06 -14.81
C ILE A 11 18.14 0.90 -13.31
N ILE A 12 17.19 1.67 -12.77
CA ILE A 12 16.74 1.56 -11.39
C ILE A 12 15.29 1.09 -11.39
N ALA A 13 14.96 0.11 -10.53
CA ALA A 13 13.59 -0.32 -10.27
C ALA A 13 13.21 -0.02 -8.82
N LEU A 14 12.03 0.55 -8.62
CA LEU A 14 11.42 0.72 -7.30
C LEU A 14 10.31 -0.31 -7.14
N VAL A 15 10.36 -1.06 -6.05
CA VAL A 15 9.33 -2.05 -5.69
C VAL A 15 8.65 -1.57 -4.41
N ASP A 16 7.33 -1.40 -4.47
CA ASP A 16 6.49 -0.97 -3.34
C ASP A 16 5.28 -1.90 -3.20
N CYS A 17 4.84 -2.13 -1.97
CA CYS A 17 3.71 -3.01 -1.69
C CYS A 17 2.40 -2.22 -1.61
N ASN A 18 1.40 -2.68 -2.36
CA ASN A 18 0.05 -2.11 -2.27
C ASN A 18 -0.52 -2.31 -0.86
N ASN A 19 -0.85 -1.20 -0.19
CA ASN A 19 -1.50 -1.19 1.12
C ASN A 19 -0.81 -2.13 2.13
N PHE A 20 0.53 -2.03 2.27
CA PHE A 20 1.38 -3.06 2.89
C PHE A 20 0.79 -3.73 4.14
N TYR A 21 0.50 -2.98 5.21
CA TYR A 21 -0.04 -3.61 6.43
C TYR A 21 -1.43 -4.23 6.26
N VAL A 22 -2.32 -3.65 5.45
CA VAL A 22 -3.61 -4.28 5.13
C VAL A 22 -3.41 -5.60 4.39
N SER A 23 -2.44 -5.64 3.47
CA SER A 23 -2.11 -6.86 2.73
C SER A 23 -1.55 -7.95 3.66
N CYS A 24 -0.71 -7.58 4.63
CA CYS A 24 -0.25 -8.50 5.67
C CYS A 24 -1.43 -9.07 6.47
N GLU A 25 -2.34 -8.21 6.96
CA GLU A 25 -3.52 -8.65 7.72
C GLU A 25 -4.41 -9.60 6.91
N ARG A 26 -4.56 -9.38 5.60
CA ARG A 26 -5.34 -10.26 4.71
C ARG A 26 -4.69 -11.63 4.49
N VAL A 27 -3.36 -11.70 4.50
CA VAL A 27 -2.65 -13.00 4.45
C VAL A 27 -2.99 -13.84 5.69
N PHE A 28 -3.03 -13.23 6.88
CA PHE A 28 -3.34 -13.94 8.13
C PHE A 28 -4.85 -14.12 8.37
N ASN A 29 -5.67 -13.20 7.86
CA ASN A 29 -7.12 -13.24 7.96
C ASN A 29 -7.77 -12.97 6.59
N PRO A 30 -7.91 -14.01 5.74
CA PRO A 30 -8.49 -13.89 4.40
C PRO A 30 -9.94 -13.37 4.39
N SER A 31 -10.65 -13.41 5.52
CA SER A 31 -12.00 -12.84 5.62
C SER A 31 -12.03 -11.31 5.49
N LEU A 32 -10.88 -10.64 5.51
CA LEU A 32 -10.72 -9.20 5.31
C LEU A 32 -10.64 -8.79 3.83
N GLU A 33 -10.59 -9.74 2.90
CA GLU A 33 -10.60 -9.46 1.47
C GLU A 33 -11.93 -8.83 1.01
N GLY A 34 -11.84 -7.83 0.13
CA GLY A 34 -13.00 -7.09 -0.38
C GLY A 34 -13.68 -6.18 0.66
N LYS A 35 -13.15 -6.07 1.88
CA LYS A 35 -13.72 -5.25 2.96
C LYS A 35 -12.96 -3.93 3.12
N PRO A 36 -13.63 -2.84 3.54
CA PRO A 36 -12.97 -1.63 4.02
C PRO A 36 -12.17 -1.91 5.28
N VAL A 37 -10.85 -1.92 5.16
CA VAL A 37 -9.91 -2.16 6.26
C VAL A 37 -8.93 -0.99 6.41
N ALA A 38 -8.68 -0.61 7.66
CA ALA A 38 -7.66 0.33 8.10
C ALA A 38 -6.78 -0.36 9.15
N VAL A 39 -5.47 -0.08 9.11
CA VAL A 39 -4.52 -0.44 10.18
C VAL A 39 -4.14 0.85 10.87
N LEU A 40 -4.25 0.86 12.20
CA LEU A 40 -3.99 2.04 13.04
C LEU A 40 -2.58 1.99 13.63
N SER A 41 -1.98 3.15 13.89
CA SER A 41 -0.80 3.24 14.73
C SER A 41 -1.15 2.82 16.15
N ASN A 42 -0.18 2.21 16.83
CA ASN A 42 -0.30 1.99 18.25
C ASN A 42 -0.27 3.35 18.99
N ASN A 43 -1.00 3.47 20.08
CA ASN A 43 -1.09 4.64 20.99
C ASN A 43 -1.80 5.92 20.50
N ASP A 44 -1.84 6.24 19.20
CA ASP A 44 -2.49 7.47 18.70
C ASP A 44 -3.75 7.22 17.83
N GLY A 45 -4.03 5.96 17.47
CA GLY A 45 -5.23 5.59 16.70
C GLY A 45 -5.24 6.06 15.25
N CYS A 46 -4.22 6.77 14.78
CA CYS A 46 -4.15 7.28 13.42
C CYS A 46 -3.99 6.15 12.39
N ILE A 47 -4.72 6.25 11.28
CA ILE A 47 -4.60 5.29 10.18
C ILE A 47 -3.19 5.36 9.56
N VAL A 48 -2.47 4.23 9.56
CA VAL A 48 -1.12 4.07 8.95
C VAL A 48 -1.13 3.19 7.70
N SER A 49 -2.20 2.44 7.46
CA SER A 49 -2.45 1.76 6.19
C SER A 49 -3.95 1.63 5.93
N ARG A 50 -4.38 1.70 4.67
CA ARG A 50 -5.79 1.62 4.30
C ARG A 50 -5.99 0.89 2.98
N SER A 51 -7.02 0.04 2.96
CA SER A 51 -7.47 -0.71 1.79
C SER A 51 -7.97 0.21 0.66
N ASN A 52 -8.07 -0.31 -0.57
CA ASN A 52 -8.57 0.47 -1.70
C ASN A 52 -10.05 0.83 -1.53
N GLU A 53 -10.80 -0.05 -0.90
CA GLU A 53 -12.19 0.11 -0.49
C GLU A 53 -12.34 1.32 0.46
N LEU A 54 -11.42 1.46 1.41
CA LEU A 54 -11.40 2.58 2.36
C LEU A 54 -10.89 3.89 1.70
N LYS A 55 -9.99 3.79 0.71
CA LYS A 55 -9.62 4.93 -0.15
C LYS A 55 -10.82 5.43 -0.97
N ALA A 56 -11.67 4.54 -1.48
CA ALA A 56 -12.86 4.90 -2.26
C ALA A 56 -13.89 5.68 -1.41
N LEU A 57 -13.91 5.45 -0.10
CA LEU A 57 -14.69 6.22 0.88
C LEU A 57 -14.08 7.59 1.23
N LYS A 58 -12.96 7.97 0.58
CA LYS A 58 -12.26 9.26 0.76
C LYS A 58 -11.72 9.51 2.17
N ILE A 59 -11.54 8.48 3.00
CA ILE A 59 -10.93 8.61 4.33
C ILE A 59 -9.42 8.75 4.18
N PRO A 60 -8.78 9.87 4.57
CA PRO A 60 -7.38 10.13 4.27
C PRO A 60 -6.42 9.25 5.10
N MET A 61 -5.15 9.22 4.68
CA MET A 61 -4.09 8.65 5.52
C MET A 61 -3.84 9.58 6.71
N GLY A 62 -3.56 9.01 7.89
CA GLY A 62 -3.38 9.79 9.12
C GLY A 62 -4.66 10.38 9.71
N ALA A 63 -5.84 10.00 9.21
CA ALA A 63 -7.09 10.28 9.91
C ALA A 63 -7.08 9.60 11.29
N PRO A 64 -7.69 10.22 12.32
CA PRO A 64 -7.91 9.57 13.61
C PRO A 64 -8.98 8.47 13.52
#